data_AF-A0AAN2WM87-F1
#
_entry.id   AF-A0AAN2WM87-F1
#
_cell.length_a   1.000
_cell.length_b   1.000
_cell.length_c   1.000
_cell.angle_alpha   90.00
_cell.angle_beta   90.00
_cell.angle_gamma   90.00
#
_symmetry.space_group_name_H-M   'P 1'
#
loop_
_entity.id
_entity.type
_entity.pdbx_description
1 polymer ?
#
loop_
_entity_poly.entity_id
_entity_poly.type
_entity_poly.pdbx_seq_one_letter_code
_entity_poly.pdbx_strand_id
1 'polypeptide(L)' 'MRKYSFNDFKYICYIEGKRKGVEKLFSNLITNKDINLLCKKIVKDDLILHDIYEFYKQYL' A
#
# COMPACT_ATOMS: atom_id res chain seq x y z
N MET A 1 11.58 -10.87 0.61
CA MET A 1 11.21 -9.45 0.39
C MET A 1 11.30 -8.72 1.73
N ARG A 2 11.62 -7.41 1.79
CA ARG A 2 11.74 -6.70 3.07
C ARG A 2 10.35 -6.56 3.69
N LYS A 3 10.14 -7.12 4.89
CA LYS A 3 8.89 -7.00 5.63
C LYS A 3 8.88 -5.66 6.36
N TYR A 4 8.06 -4.72 5.88
CA TYR A 4 7.88 -3.43 6.55
C TYR A 4 6.93 -3.60 7.75
N SER A 5 7.30 -3.05 8.91
CA SER A 5 6.36 -2.91 10.02
C SER A 5 5.25 -1.93 9.64
N PHE A 6 4.17 -1.89 10.43
CA PHE A 6 3.11 -0.90 10.19
C PHE A 6 3.64 0.54 10.26
N ASN A 7 4.59 0.80 11.17
CA ASN A 7 5.20 2.12 11.30
C ASN A 7 6.04 2.48 10.08
N ASP A 8 6.82 1.54 9.55
CA ASP A 8 7.59 1.76 8.32
C ASP A 8 6.66 1.98 7.13
N PHE A 9 5.62 1.15 6.99
CA PHE A 9 4.59 1.28 5.96
C PHE A 9 3.94 2.66 6.01
N LYS A 10 3.52 3.08 7.20
CA LYS A 10 2.90 4.39 7.44
C LYS A 10 3.87 5.52 7.13
N TYR A 11 5.12 5.42 7.54
CA TYR A 11 6.14 6.42 7.27
C TYR A 11 6.39 6.57 5.77
N ILE A 12 6.48 5.46 5.03
CA ILE A 12 6.64 5.48 3.56
C ILE A 12 5.44 6.15 2.89
N CYS A 13 4.20 5.77 3.27
CA CYS A 13 2.99 6.41 2.74
C CYS A 13 2.87 7.89 3.13
N TYR A 14 3.45 8.32 4.26
CA TYR A 14 3.47 9.72 4.68
C TYR A 14 4.46 10.54 3.84
N ILE A 15 5.69 10.05 3.68
CA ILE A 15 6.76 10.75 2.95
C ILE A 15 6.49 10.81 1.43
N GLU A 16 6.08 9.68 0.84
CA GLU A 16 5.85 9.57 -0.62
C GLU A 16 4.45 10.06 -1.04
N GLY A 17 3.55 10.19 -0.07
CA GLY A 17 2.10 10.32 -0.27
C GLY A 17 1.42 8.96 -0.42
N LYS A 18 0.19 8.82 0.13
CA LYS A 18 -0.54 7.53 0.25
C LYS A 18 -0.47 6.68 -1.02
N ARG A 19 -0.79 7.26 -2.18
CA ARG A 19 -0.85 6.56 -3.47
C ARG A 19 0.52 6.04 -3.93
N LYS A 20 1.54 6.92 -4.01
CA LYS A 20 2.89 6.54 -4.45
C LYS A 20 3.55 5.58 -3.46
N GLY A 21 3.31 5.75 -2.16
CA GLY A 21 3.77 4.83 -1.14
C GLY A 21 3.22 3.42 -1.35
N VAL A 22 1.93 3.30 -1.61
CA VAL A 22 1.29 2.01 -1.92
C VAL A 22 1.81 1.42 -3.24
N GLU A 23 1.93 2.22 -4.31
CA GLU A 23 2.51 1.77 -5.58
C GLU A 23 3.92 1.18 -5.38
N LYS A 24 4.77 1.84 -4.58
CA LYS A 24 6.14 1.40 -4.28
C LYS A 24 6.18 0.15 -3.40
N LEU A 25 5.29 0.03 -2.43
CA LEU A 25 5.23 -1.11 -1.50
C LEU A 25 4.71 -2.37 -2.18
N PHE A 26 3.79 -2.22 -3.15
CA PHE A 26 3.15 -3.33 -3.83
C PHE A 26 3.74 -3.67 -5.21
N SER A 27 4.64 -2.85 -5.76
CA SER A 27 5.24 -3.01 -7.11
C SER A 27 5.86 -4.38 -7.36
N ASN A 28 6.39 -5.02 -6.32
CA ASN A 28 7.02 -6.34 -6.39
C ASN A 28 6.15 -7.45 -5.79
N LEU A 29 4.91 -7.14 -5.37
CA LEU A 29 3.96 -8.09 -4.76
C LEU A 29 2.81 -8.48 -5.67
N ILE A 30 2.29 -7.52 -6.42
CA ILE A 30 1.08 -7.68 -7.26
C ILE A 30 1.26 -6.96 -8.59
N THR A 31 0.38 -7.25 -9.53
CA THR A 31 0.46 -6.65 -10.86
C THR A 31 0.12 -5.16 -10.83
N ASN A 32 0.68 -4.39 -11.77
CA ASN A 32 0.35 -2.96 -11.94
C ASN A 32 -1.16 -2.70 -12.12
N LYS A 33 -1.91 -3.67 -12.67
CA LYS A 33 -3.37 -3.58 -12.81
C LYS A 33 -4.05 -3.59 -11.44
N ASP A 34 -3.63 -4.49 -10.56
CA ASP A 34 -4.20 -4.62 -9.22
C ASP A 34 -3.80 -3.44 -8.32
N ILE A 35 -2.57 -2.94 -8.45
CA ILE A 35 -2.11 -1.72 -7.77
C ILE A 35 -2.99 -0.52 -8.16
N ASN A 36 -3.27 -0.34 -9.45
CA ASN A 36 -4.14 0.73 -9.92
C ASN A 36 -5.57 0.62 -9.37
N LEU A 37 -6.11 -0.59 -9.23
CA LEU A 37 -7.42 -0.81 -8.63
C LEU A 37 -7.42 -0.46 -7.13
N LEU A 38 -6.38 -0.88 -6.40
CA LEU A 38 -6.18 -0.55 -4.99
C LEU A 38 -6.07 0.98 -4.79
N CYS A 39 -5.23 1.65 -5.58
CA CYS A 39 -5.08 3.11 -5.56
C CYS A 39 -6.39 3.85 -5.84
N LYS A 40 -7.24 3.35 -6.76
CA LYS A 40 -8.57 3.93 -7.01
C LYS A 40 -9.50 3.80 -5.80
N LYS A 41 -9.43 2.70 -5.05
CA LYS A 41 -10.21 2.52 -3.81
C LYS A 41 -9.72 3.46 -2.71
N ILE A 42 -8.41 3.67 -2.60
CA ILE A 42 -7.81 4.61 -1.63
C ILE A 42 -8.25 6.05 -1.87
N VAL A 43 -8.31 6.49 -3.13
CA VAL A 43 -8.72 7.86 -3.49
C VAL A 43 -10.18 8.15 -3.15
N LYS A 44 -11.03 7.12 -3.05
CA LYS A 44 -12.44 7.26 -2.67
C LYS A 44 -12.65 7.31 -1.14
N ASP A 45 -11.58 7.38 -0.34
CA ASP A 45 -11.59 7.28 1.13
C ASP A 45 -12.18 5.97 1.70
N ASP A 46 -12.45 4.98 0.84
CA ASP A 46 -13.04 3.68 1.22
C ASP A 46 -12.06 2.78 2.00
N LEU A 47 -10.76 3.09 2.04
CA LEU A 47 -9.74 2.25 2.68
C LEU A 47 -8.88 3.05 3.66
N ILE A 48 -8.95 2.66 4.93
CA ILE A 48 -8.08 3.19 5.99
C ILE A 48 -6.68 2.59 5.78
N LEU A 49 -5.62 3.35 6.10
CA LEU A 49 -4.23 2.93 5.95
C LEU A 49 -3.94 1.55 6.59
N HIS A 50 -4.67 1.22 7.65
CA HIS A 50 -4.60 -0.05 8.35
C HIS A 50 -5.09 -1.22 7.48
N ASP A 51 -6.20 -1.07 6.76
CA ASP A 51 -6.75 -2.13 5.89
C ASP A 51 -5.78 -2.45 4.75
N ILE A 52 -5.13 -1.42 4.21
CA ILE A 52 -4.10 -1.58 3.18
C ILE A 52 -2.90 -2.35 3.73
N TYR A 53 -2.53 -2.11 4.99
CA TYR A 53 -1.46 -2.83 5.65
C TYR A 53 -1.82 -4.30 5.94
N GLU A 54 -3.05 -4.57 6.37
CA GLU A 54 -3.55 -5.94 6.53
C GLU A 54 -3.51 -6.70 5.20
N PHE A 55 -3.94 -6.05 4.12
CA PHE A 55 -3.83 -6.61 2.77
C PHE A 55 -2.38 -6.83 2.35
N TYR A 56 -1.49 -5.86 2.61
CA TYR A 56 -0.05 -5.97 2.34
C TYR A 56 0.58 -7.20 3.03
N LYS A 57 0.19 -7.51 4.26
CA LYS A 57 0.68 -8.68 5.00
C LYS A 57 0.32 -10.02 4.36
N GLN A 58 -0.71 -10.10 3.51
CA GLN A 58 -1.09 -11.33 2.82
C GLN A 58 -0.08 -11.75 1.74
N TYR A 59 0.81 -10.84 1.32
CA TYR A 59 1.80 -11.06 0.26
C TYR A 59 3.24 -11.16 0.79
N LEU A 60 3.44 -11.14 2.11
CA LEU A 60 4.73 -11.20 2.80
C LEU A 60 5.00 -12.58 3.38
#